data_AF-A0A2V8SQ82-F1
#
_entry.id   AF-A0A2V8SQ82-F1
#
_cell.length_a   1.000
_cell.length_b   1.000
_cell.length_c   1.000
_cell.angle_alpha   90.00
_cell.angle_beta   90.00
_cell.angle_gamma   90.00
#
_symmetry.space_group_name_H-M   'P 1'
#
loop_
_entity.id
_entity.type
_entity.pdbx_description
1 polymer ?
#
loop_
_entity_poly.entity_id
_entity_poly.type
_entity_poly.pdbx_seq_one_letter_code
_entity_poly.pdbx_strand_id
1 'polypeptide(L)'
;MTLYDGIHDDVVRAIGVAGFTLAPNAMKPLSRIDFAKLVNIHDHEEYFLRRTFIDTLIALRKARASTSGDVGKVTADDVETALRMLGTAAARQAEQTLSGETKSLIKDACPFC
;
A
#
# COMPACT_ATOMS: atom_id res chain seq x y z
N MET A 1 -13.80 -4.45 -13.89
CA MET A 1 -12.70 -3.65 -13.34
C MET A 1 -12.18 -4.42 -12.15
N THR A 2 -10.98 -5.01 -12.25
CA THR A 2 -10.46 -5.85 -11.16
C THR A 2 -9.91 -4.94 -10.06
N LEU A 3 -10.00 -5.36 -8.79
CA LEU A 3 -9.52 -4.57 -7.64
C LEU A 3 -8.03 -4.16 -7.79
N TYR A 4 -7.26 -5.00 -8.49
CA TYR A 4 -5.87 -4.76 -8.88
C TYR A 4 -5.70 -3.49 -9.72
N ASP A 5 -6.54 -3.29 -10.73
CA ASP A 5 -6.49 -2.11 -11.61
C ASP A 5 -6.79 -0.84 -10.81
N GLY A 6 -7.74 -0.91 -9.89
CA GLY A 6 -8.09 0.21 -9.02
C GLY A 6 -6.92 0.63 -8.12
N ILE A 7 -6.35 -0.29 -7.33
CA ILE A 7 -5.27 0.04 -6.39
C ILE A 7 -4.02 0.54 -7.13
N HIS A 8 -3.69 -0.06 -8.27
CA HIS A 8 -2.59 0.40 -9.11
C HIS A 8 -2.79 1.86 -9.54
N ASP A 9 -3.95 2.19 -10.12
CA ASP A 9 -4.26 3.53 -10.63
C ASP A 9 -4.27 4.57 -9.52
N ASP A 10 -4.74 4.19 -8.32
CA ASP A 10 -4.76 5.08 -7.17
C ASP A 10 -3.39 5.39 -6.59
N VAL A 11 -2.51 4.39 -6.56
CA VAL A 11 -1.12 4.58 -6.17
C VAL A 11 -0.42 5.48 -7.19
N VAL A 12 -0.58 5.21 -8.49
CA VAL A 12 -0.03 6.04 -9.57
C VAL A 12 -0.52 7.49 -9.45
N ARG A 13 -1.83 7.68 -9.27
CA ARG A 13 -2.44 9.00 -9.11
C ARG A 13 -1.92 9.73 -7.87
N ALA A 14 -1.89 9.06 -6.73
CA ALA A 14 -1.46 9.68 -5.47
C ALA A 14 0.02 10.07 -5.49
N ILE A 15 0.88 9.24 -6.09
CA ILE A 15 2.30 9.54 -6.30
C ILE A 15 2.46 10.76 -7.23
N GLY A 16 1.71 10.81 -8.33
CA GLY A 16 1.72 11.94 -9.25
C GLY A 16 1.27 13.25 -8.59
N VAL A 17 0.18 13.22 -7.81
CA VAL A 17 -0.30 14.38 -7.04
C VAL A 17 0.72 14.83 -5.99
N ALA A 18 1.47 13.89 -5.40
CA ALA A 18 2.53 14.20 -4.45
C ALA A 18 3.83 14.75 -5.11
N GLY A 19 3.87 14.87 -6.44
CA GLY A 19 5.02 15.38 -7.18
C GLY A 19 6.15 14.35 -7.37
N PHE A 20 5.85 13.07 -7.17
CA PHE A 20 6.79 11.98 -7.37
C PHE A 20 6.52 11.25 -8.69
N THR A 21 7.49 10.46 -9.12
CA THR A 21 7.41 9.59 -10.30
C THR A 21 7.64 8.15 -9.87
N LEU A 22 7.17 7.19 -10.66
CA LEU A 22 7.40 5.76 -10.41
C LEU A 22 8.65 5.28 -11.17
N ALA A 23 9.50 4.50 -10.50
CA ALA A 23 10.51 3.72 -11.21
C ALA A 23 9.83 2.61 -12.04
N PRO A 24 10.43 2.16 -13.16
CA PRO A 24 9.81 1.17 -14.05
C PRO A 24 9.37 -0.15 -13.38
N ASN A 25 10.00 -0.51 -12.26
CA ASN A 25 9.72 -1.72 -11.49
C ASN A 25 9.09 -1.45 -10.11
N ALA A 26 8.71 -0.21 -9.82
CA ALA A 26 8.24 0.19 -8.49
C ALA A 26 7.01 -0.59 -8.02
N MET A 27 6.11 -0.92 -8.95
CA MET A 27 4.86 -1.62 -8.65
C MET A 27 5.00 -3.15 -8.62
N LYS A 28 6.18 -3.69 -8.93
CA LYS A 28 6.43 -5.14 -8.92
C LYS A 28 6.10 -5.84 -7.60
N PRO A 29 6.30 -5.23 -6.40
CA PRO A 29 5.90 -5.86 -5.16
C PRO A 29 4.38 -6.05 -5.03
N LEU A 30 3.58 -5.14 -5.58
CA LEU A 30 2.11 -5.24 -5.55
C LEU A 30 1.62 -6.45 -6.34
N SER A 31 2.28 -6.82 -7.43
CA SER A 31 1.90 -8.01 -8.21
C SER A 31 2.03 -9.33 -7.44
N ARG A 32 2.66 -9.31 -6.26
CA ARG A 32 2.82 -10.49 -5.37
C ARG A 32 1.71 -10.56 -4.31
N ILE A 33 0.81 -9.58 -4.29
CA ILE A 33 -0.35 -9.56 -3.42
C ILE A 33 -1.49 -10.30 -4.13
N ASP A 34 -2.11 -11.23 -3.41
CA ASP A 34 -3.31 -11.91 -3.88
C ASP A 34 -4.54 -11.02 -3.64
N PHE A 35 -4.74 -10.06 -4.55
CA PHE A 35 -5.87 -9.13 -4.44
C PHE A 35 -7.23 -9.83 -4.53
N ALA A 36 -7.31 -11.02 -5.14
CA ALA A 36 -8.57 -11.77 -5.19
C ALA A 36 -9.01 -12.21 -3.79
N LYS A 37 -8.07 -12.52 -2.88
CA LYS A 37 -8.38 -12.78 -1.46
C LYS A 37 -8.81 -11.51 -0.71
N LEU A 38 -8.36 -10.35 -1.16
CA LEU A 38 -8.74 -9.05 -0.60
C LEU A 38 -10.09 -8.53 -1.13
N VAL A 39 -10.66 -9.11 -2.19
CA VAL A 39 -11.98 -8.74 -2.74
C VAL A 39 -13.12 -9.02 -1.75
N ASN A 40 -12.91 -9.87 -0.76
CA ASN A 40 -13.90 -10.15 0.29
C ASN A 40 -13.92 -9.12 1.43
N ILE A 41 -13.13 -8.06 1.34
CA ILE A 41 -13.04 -7.01 2.36
C ILE A 41 -14.16 -5.99 2.15
N HIS A 42 -14.81 -5.55 3.24
CA HIS A 42 -15.86 -4.53 3.17
C HIS A 42 -15.30 -3.15 2.75
N ASP A 43 -16.13 -2.33 2.09
CA ASP A 43 -15.75 -1.01 1.55
C ASP A 43 -14.98 -0.12 2.55
N HIS A 44 -15.38 -0.09 3.83
CA HIS A 44 -14.74 0.74 4.84
C HIS A 44 -13.36 0.24 5.25
N GLU A 45 -13.18 -1.09 5.31
CA GLU A 45 -11.92 -1.76 5.63
C GLU A 45 -10.95 -1.64 4.44
N GLU A 46 -11.45 -1.85 3.22
CA GLU A 46 -10.68 -1.66 1.99
C GLU A 46 -10.19 -0.21 1.87
N TYR A 47 -11.10 0.75 2.08
CA TYR A 47 -10.78 2.18 2.07
C TYR A 47 -9.70 2.52 3.09
N PHE A 48 -9.79 1.98 4.32
CA PHE A 48 -8.76 2.14 5.33
C PHE A 48 -7.40 1.62 4.84
N LEU A 49 -7.32 0.37 4.41
CA LEU A 49 -6.06 -0.26 3.99
C LEU A 49 -5.40 0.49 2.85
N ARG A 50 -6.21 0.86 1.85
CA ARG A 50 -5.77 1.61 0.68
C ARG A 50 -5.23 2.98 1.03
N ARG A 51 -5.95 3.73 1.87
CA ARG A 51 -5.51 5.05 2.33
C ARG A 51 -4.24 4.96 3.16
N THR A 52 -4.21 4.04 4.13
CA THR A 52 -3.03 3.82 4.99
C THR A 52 -1.80 3.46 4.17
N PHE A 53 -1.94 2.60 3.15
CA PHE A 53 -0.85 2.24 2.26
C PHE A 53 -0.30 3.46 1.50
N ILE A 54 -1.18 4.22 0.86
CA ILE A 54 -0.80 5.42 0.07
C ILE A 54 -0.16 6.48 0.97
N ASP A 55 -0.77 6.78 2.11
CA ASP A 55 -0.27 7.78 3.07
C ASP A 55 1.12 7.39 3.57
N THR A 56 1.31 6.10 3.88
CA THR A 56 2.61 5.56 4.32
C THR A 56 3.66 5.66 3.22
N LEU A 57 3.33 5.28 1.99
CA LEU A 57 4.25 5.35 0.85
C LEU A 57 4.69 6.79 0.57
N ILE A 58 3.75 7.73 0.58
CA ILE A 58 4.04 9.16 0.38
C ILE A 58 4.89 9.71 1.53
N ALA A 59 4.54 9.38 2.78
CA ALA A 59 5.28 9.83 3.96
C ALA A 59 6.73 9.31 3.94
N LEU A 60 6.91 8.03 3.63
CA LEU A 60 8.21 7.40 3.48
C LEU A 60 9.02 8.10 2.39
N ARG A 61 8.40 8.39 1.25
CA ARG A 61 9.12 9.06 0.16
C ARG A 61 9.50 10.49 0.48
N LYS A 62 8.63 11.25 1.15
CA LYS A 62 8.91 12.61 1.63
C LYS A 62 10.09 12.61 2.60
N ALA A 63 10.12 11.67 3.55
CA ALA A 63 11.22 11.53 4.50
C ALA A 63 12.54 11.16 3.80
N ARG A 64 12.52 10.27 2.80
CA ARG A 64 13.72 9.97 2.01
C ARG A 64 14.18 11.17 1.19
N ALA A 65 13.27 11.93 0.60
CA ALA A 65 13.58 13.12 -0.20
C ALA A 65 14.26 14.21 0.63
N SER A 66 13.83 14.42 1.88
CA SER A 66 14.46 15.38 2.80
C SER A 66 15.86 14.98 3.26
N THR A 67 16.20 13.68 3.18
CA THR A 67 17.44 13.14 3.76
C THR A 67 18.52 12.86 2.70
N SER A 68 18.13 12.44 1.50
CA SER A 68 19.06 11.96 0.45
C SER A 68 19.26 12.95 -0.69
N GLY A 69 18.45 14.01 -0.79
CA GLY A 69 18.46 14.91 -1.95
C GLY A 69 17.94 14.26 -3.24
N ASP A 70 17.60 12.97 -3.21
CA ASP A 70 16.95 12.27 -4.32
C ASP A 70 15.45 12.49 -4.24
N VAL A 71 14.92 13.36 -5.11
CA VAL A 71 13.59 13.97 -4.95
C VAL A 71 12.50 13.31 -5.81
N GLY A 72 12.85 12.39 -6.71
CA GLY A 72 11.99 12.13 -7.86
C GLY A 72 11.22 10.82 -7.88
N LYS A 73 11.80 9.70 -7.43
CA LYS A 73 11.31 8.36 -7.81
C LYS A 73 10.90 7.50 -6.62
N VAL A 74 9.69 6.96 -6.67
CA VAL A 74 9.24 5.83 -5.84
C VAL A 74 9.79 4.56 -6.46
N THR A 75 10.41 3.73 -5.63
CA THR A 75 11.08 2.48 -5.99
C THR A 75 10.31 1.27 -5.47
N ALA A 76 10.71 0.07 -5.91
CA ALA A 76 10.12 -1.17 -5.40
C ALA A 76 10.36 -1.35 -3.89
N ASP A 77 11.49 -0.88 -3.38
CA ASP A 77 11.82 -0.93 -1.96
C ASP A 77 10.90 -0.03 -1.11
N ASP A 78 10.53 1.15 -1.64
CA ASP A 78 9.58 2.04 -0.99
C ASP A 78 8.19 1.38 -0.88
N VAL A 79 7.74 0.75 -1.96
CA VAL A 79 6.47 0.02 -2.02
C VAL A 79 6.48 -1.18 -1.07
N GLU A 80 7.56 -1.98 -1.05
CA GLU A 80 7.68 -3.11 -0.13
C GLU A 80 7.71 -2.67 1.34
N THR A 81 8.40 -1.58 1.65
CA THR A 81 8.42 -1.02 3.00
C THR A 81 7.02 -0.54 3.41
N ALA A 82 6.30 0.14 2.51
CA ALA A 82 4.93 0.56 2.76
C ALA A 82 3.99 -0.63 2.99
N LEU A 83 4.18 -1.76 2.29
CA LEU A 83 3.42 -3.00 2.53
C LEU A 83 3.71 -3.60 3.92
N ARG A 84 4.97 -3.68 4.33
CA ARG A 84 5.34 -4.14 5.68
C ARG A 84 4.72 -3.28 6.78
N MET A 85 4.74 -1.97 6.57
CA MET A 85 4.11 -1.01 7.48
C MET A 85 2.59 -1.15 7.50
N LEU A 86 1.96 -1.40 6.35
CA LEU A 86 0.53 -1.68 6.24
C LEU A 86 0.16 -2.93 7.04
N GLY A 87 0.89 -4.03 6.91
CA GLY A 87 0.65 -5.25 7.70
C GLY A 87 0.72 -4.98 9.20
N THR A 88 1.72 -4.21 9.63
CA THR A 88 1.87 -3.80 11.04
C THR A 88 0.70 -2.90 11.50
N ALA A 89 0.26 -1.96 10.68
CA ALA A 89 -0.87 -1.08 10.99
C ALA A 89 -2.18 -1.86 11.08
N ALA A 90 -2.43 -2.76 10.12
CA ALA A 90 -3.60 -3.62 10.09
C ALA A 90 -3.68 -4.52 11.33
N ALA A 91 -2.57 -5.14 11.72
CA ALA A 91 -2.50 -6.00 12.90
C ALA A 91 -2.86 -5.23 14.20
N ARG A 92 -2.45 -3.97 14.31
CA ARG A 92 -2.65 -3.11 15.49
C ARG A 92 -4.01 -2.42 15.53
N GLN A 93 -4.76 -2.45 14.43
CA GLN A 93 -6.04 -1.74 14.34
C GLN A 93 -7.10 -2.37 15.25
N ALA A 94 -8.03 -1.57 15.77
CA ALA A 94 -9.15 -2.08 16.55
C ALA A 94 -10.09 -2.95 15.70
N GLU A 95 -10.71 -3.98 16.29
CA GLU A 95 -11.59 -4.92 15.57
C GLU A 95 -12.82 -4.24 14.94
N GLN A 96 -13.27 -3.13 15.52
CA GLN A 96 -14.32 -2.27 14.98
C GLN A 96 -13.94 -1.57 13.66
N THR A 97 -12.67 -1.62 13.24
CA THR A 97 -12.17 -1.01 12.00
C THR A 97 -11.55 -2.03 11.06
N LEU A 98 -10.92 -3.09 11.59
CA LEU A 98 -10.51 -4.25 10.81
C LEU A 98 -10.87 -5.50 11.61
N SER A 99 -11.79 -6.28 11.07
CA SER A 99 -12.19 -7.55 11.68
C SER A 99 -11.00 -8.52 11.80
N GLY A 100 -11.09 -9.48 12.71
CA GLY A 100 -10.09 -10.55 12.84
C GLY A 100 -9.94 -11.37 11.56
N GLU A 101 -11.02 -11.53 10.80
CA GLU A 101 -11.02 -12.16 9.48
C GLU A 101 -10.22 -11.33 8.47
N THR A 102 -10.49 -10.03 8.38
CA THR A 102 -9.78 -9.11 7.48
C THR A 102 -8.29 -9.05 7.80
N LYS A 103 -7.90 -9.03 9.08
CA LYS A 103 -6.49 -9.11 9.49
C LYS A 103 -5.82 -10.42 9.04
N SER A 104 -6.53 -11.54 9.12
CA SER A 104 -6.03 -12.84 8.67
C SER A 104 -5.89 -12.88 7.15
N LEU A 105 -6.86 -12.34 6.41
CA LEU A 105 -6.80 -12.20 4.95
C LEU A 105 -5.60 -11.37 4.50
N ILE A 106 -5.29 -10.26 5.18
CA ILE A 106 -4.12 -9.43 4.85
C ILE A 106 -2.83 -10.23 4.99
N LYS A 107 -2.68 -10.99 6.09
CA LYS A 107 -1.50 -11.83 6.32
C LYS A 107 -1.36 -12.94 5.27
N ASP A 108 -2.47 -13.50 4.81
CA ASP A 108 -2.48 -14.57 3.81
C ASP A 108 -2.31 -14.05 2.37
N ALA A 109 -2.74 -12.82 2.09
CA ALA A 109 -2.72 -12.22 0.77
C ALA A 109 -1.46 -11.39 0.50
N CYS A 110 -0.83 -10.83 1.54
CA CYS A 110 0.36 -9.98 1.44
C CYS A 110 1.53 -10.66 2.17
N PRO A 111 2.46 -11.31 1.45
CA PRO A 111 3.59 -12.02 2.08
C PRO A 111 4.64 -11.08 2.72
N PHE A 112 4.53 -9.77 2.49
CA PHE A 112 5.36 -8.75 3.12
C PHE A 112 4.70 -8.15 4.37
N CYS A 113 3.44 -8.49 4.59
CA CYS A 113 2.66 -8.22 5.78
C CYS A 113 2.71 -9.48 6.68
#